data_AF-A0A7C4YZ14-F1
#
_entry.id   AF-A0A7C4YZ14-F1
#
_cell.length_a   1.000
_cell.length_b   1.000
_cell.length_c   1.000
_cell.angle_alpha   90.00
_cell.angle_beta   90.00
_cell.angle_gamma   90.00
#
_symmetry.space_group_name_H-M   'P 1'
#
loop_
_entity.id
_entity.type
_entity.pdbx_description
1 polymer ?
#
loop_
_entity_poly.entity_id
_entity_poly.type
_entity_poly.pdbx_seq_one_letter_code
_entity_poly.pdbx_strand_id
1 'polypeptide(L)'
;MSKHLKRFSRVAIILILLTLLAPVHQPVYAAPPLPPADMFQLPWELGKSWVAYDGFDNGLRRHLGSPHNYLNGGAIDFAPHPNMQKGEDTSSAWVTAAA
;
A
#
# COMPACT_ATOMS: atom_id res chain seq x y z
N MET A 1 -20.09 34.31 30.23
CA MET A 1 -19.30 33.88 29.04
C MET A 1 -20.23 33.61 27.86
N SER A 2 -20.10 34.37 26.76
CA SER A 2 -20.98 34.29 25.58
C SER A 2 -21.02 32.89 24.94
N LYS A 3 -22.18 32.46 24.44
CA LYS A 3 -22.35 31.17 23.72
C LYS A 3 -21.37 31.05 22.53
N HIS A 4 -21.05 32.16 21.89
CA HIS A 4 -20.09 32.20 20.78
C HIS A 4 -18.66 31.91 21.25
N LEU A 5 -18.26 32.48 22.38
CA LEU A 5 -16.93 32.25 22.96
C LEU A 5 -16.72 30.78 23.34
N LYS A 6 -17.76 30.13 23.90
CA LYS A 6 -17.73 28.68 24.21
C LYS A 6 -17.61 27.80 22.96
N ARG A 7 -18.22 28.19 21.83
CA ARG A 7 -18.10 27.47 20.56
C ARG A 7 -16.69 27.60 19.98
N PHE A 8 -16.13 28.81 19.98
CA PHE A 8 -14.76 29.04 19.52
C PHE A 8 -13.74 28.23 20.32
N SER A 9 -13.85 28.21 21.65
CA SER A 9 -12.95 27.42 22.49
C SER A 9 -13.04 25.92 22.20
N ARG A 10 -14.25 25.39 21.96
CA ARG A 10 -14.43 23.97 21.61
C ARG A 10 -13.78 23.60 20.28
N VAL A 11 -13.96 24.44 19.26
CA VAL A 11 -13.36 24.22 17.94
C VAL A 11 -11.83 24.28 18.02
N ALA A 12 -11.28 25.24 18.77
CA ALA A 12 -9.84 25.35 18.98
C ALA A 12 -9.26 24.11 19.67
N ILE A 13 -9.92 23.60 20.72
CA ILE A 13 -9.49 22.39 21.43
C ILE A 13 -9.52 21.16 20.52
N ILE A 14 -10.58 21.01 19.71
CA ILE A 14 -10.69 19.89 18.77
C ILE A 14 -9.58 19.94 17.72
N LEU A 15 -9.28 21.13 17.18
CA LEU A 15 -8.21 21.31 16.21
C LEU A 15 -6.83 20.95 16.80
N ILE A 16 -6.56 21.37 18.04
CA ILE A 16 -5.32 21.02 18.74
C ILE A 16 -5.22 19.50 18.93
N LEU A 17 -6.30 18.85 19.37
CA LEU A 17 -6.35 17.40 19.53
C LEU A 17 -6.12 16.66 18.19
N LEU A 18 -6.70 17.15 17.10
CA LEU A 18 -6.49 16.58 15.76
C LEU A 18 -5.05 16.75 15.28
N THR A 19 -4.40 17.87 15.57
CA THR A 19 -2.97 18.06 15.22
C THR A 19 -2.04 17.15 16.03
N LEU A 20 -2.41 16.78 17.26
CA LEU A 20 -1.65 15.82 18.08
C LEU A 20 -1.74 14.38 17.55
N LEU A 21 -2.76 14.07 16.74
CA LEU A 21 -2.93 12.78 16.08
C LEU A 21 -2.16 12.68 14.75
N ALA A 22 -1.61 13.79 14.26
CA ALA A 22 -0.81 13.78 13.03
C ALA A 22 0.56 13.14 13.33
N PRO A 23 0.97 12.10 12.58
CA PRO A 23 2.28 11.50 12.75
C PRO A 23 3.36 12.51 12.33
N VAL A 24 4.04 13.11 13.32
CA VAL A 24 4.99 14.21 13.11
C VAL A 24 6.24 13.76 12.35
N HIS A 25 6.62 12.48 12.43
CA HIS A 25 7.80 11.91 11.76
C HIS A 25 7.46 10.54 11.18
N GLN A 26 6.99 10.50 9.95
CA GLN A 26 7.23 9.33 9.11
C GLN A 26 8.58 9.60 8.44
N PRO A 27 9.65 8.83 8.73
CA PRO A 27 10.85 8.93 7.92
C PRO A 27 10.43 8.62 6.49
N VAL A 28 10.50 9.64 5.61
CA VAL A 28 10.52 9.40 4.18
C VAL A 28 11.84 8.72 3.93
N TYR A 29 11.83 7.39 3.99
CA TYR A 29 12.98 6.61 3.55
C TYR A 29 13.28 7.04 2.12
N ALA A 30 14.49 7.55 1.88
CA ALA A 30 14.97 7.69 0.53
C ALA A 30 14.78 6.35 -0.17
N ALA A 31 14.33 6.38 -1.43
CA ALA A 31 14.25 5.16 -2.22
C ALA A 31 15.61 4.45 -2.12
N PRO A 32 15.63 3.14 -1.83
CA PRO A 32 16.88 2.42 -1.76
C PRO A 32 17.67 2.64 -3.06
N PRO A 33 19.01 2.74 -3.01
CA PRO A 33 19.81 2.87 -4.21
C PRO A 33 19.49 1.70 -5.14
N LEU A 34 19.43 1.97 -6.44
CA LEU A 34 19.26 0.92 -7.45
C LEU A 34 20.34 -0.13 -7.21
N PRO A 35 19.98 -1.43 -7.12
CA PRO A 35 20.99 -2.46 -6.95
C PRO A 35 21.95 -2.49 -8.15
N PRO A 36 23.16 -3.06 -7.99
CA PRO A 36 24.13 -3.21 -9.06
C PRO A 36 23.51 -3.85 -10.32
N ALA A 37 23.98 -3.45 -11.50
CA ALA A 37 23.41 -3.88 -12.79
C ALA A 37 23.55 -5.39 -13.06
N ASP A 38 24.44 -6.03 -12.32
CA ASP A 38 24.80 -7.45 -12.29
C ASP A 38 24.05 -8.26 -11.22
N MET A 39 23.22 -7.62 -10.39
CA MET A 39 22.31 -8.31 -9.49
C MET A 39 20.92 -8.42 -10.13
N PHE A 40 20.41 -9.64 -10.20
CA PHE A 40 19.01 -9.91 -10.55
C PHE A 40 18.09 -9.04 -9.69
N GLN A 41 17.35 -8.15 -10.35
CA GLN A 41 16.38 -7.28 -9.70
C GLN A 41 14.98 -7.71 -10.07
N LEU A 42 14.19 -7.95 -9.05
CA LEU A 42 12.80 -8.28 -9.26
C LEU A 42 12.07 -7.00 -9.66
N PRO A 43 11.14 -7.02 -10.64
CA PRO A 43 10.66 -5.79 -11.23
C PRO A 43 9.88 -4.86 -10.28
N TRP A 44 9.48 -5.36 -9.11
CA TRP A 44 8.90 -4.58 -8.01
C TRP A 44 9.93 -3.73 -7.25
N GLU A 45 11.20 -4.13 -7.22
CA GLU A 45 12.30 -3.39 -6.57
C GLU A 45 12.63 -2.09 -7.32
N LEU A 46 12.27 -2.04 -8.61
CA LEU A 46 12.43 -0.90 -9.49
C LEU A 46 11.19 0.01 -9.57
N GLY A 47 10.10 -0.34 -8.86
CA GLY A 47 8.82 0.36 -8.97
C GLY A 47 8.19 0.30 -10.36
N LYS A 48 8.60 -0.65 -11.21
CA LYS A 48 8.25 -0.69 -12.64
C LYS A 48 7.20 -1.72 -13.03
N SER A 49 6.98 -2.75 -12.23
CA SER A 49 6.06 -3.82 -12.63
C SER A 49 5.72 -4.68 -11.43
N TRP A 50 4.47 -5.11 -11.34
CA TRP A 50 3.82 -5.80 -10.22
C TRP A 50 3.17 -4.84 -9.20
N VAL A 51 1.89 -4.57 -9.41
CA VAL A 51 1.00 -3.93 -8.44
C VAL A 51 0.28 -5.01 -7.62
N ALA A 52 0.06 -4.75 -6.33
CA ALA A 52 -0.83 -5.59 -5.53
C ALA A 52 -2.26 -5.42 -6.08
N TYR A 53 -2.79 -6.48 -6.67
CA TYR A 53 -4.12 -6.49 -7.27
C TYR A 53 -5.17 -6.93 -6.26
N ASP A 54 -4.81 -7.92 -5.45
CA ASP A 54 -5.67 -8.45 -4.40
C ASP A 54 -4.84 -8.73 -3.15
N GLY A 55 -5.45 -8.62 -1.98
CA GLY A 55 -4.73 -8.66 -0.72
C GLY A 55 -5.53 -9.23 0.42
N PHE A 56 -5.03 -8.93 1.61
CA PHE A 56 -5.58 -9.45 2.86
C PHE A 56 -7.08 -9.22 2.97
N ASP A 57 -7.76 -10.27 3.41
CA ASP A 57 -9.16 -10.27 3.76
C ASP A 57 -9.30 -10.62 5.24
N ASN A 58 -10.28 -10.01 5.89
CA ASN A 58 -10.69 -10.33 7.25
C ASN A 58 -11.88 -11.30 7.30
N GLY A 59 -12.17 -11.96 6.19
CA GLY A 59 -13.28 -12.92 6.03
C GLY A 59 -14.61 -12.25 5.68
N LEU A 60 -14.61 -10.96 5.30
CA LEU A 60 -15.81 -10.25 4.87
C LEU A 60 -15.99 -10.30 3.36
N ARG A 61 -14.90 -10.42 2.59
CA ARG A 61 -14.96 -10.42 1.11
C ARG A 61 -14.99 -11.85 0.55
N ARG A 62 -14.41 -12.82 1.25
CA ARG A 62 -14.24 -14.22 0.82
C ARG A 62 -14.59 -15.19 1.94
N HIS A 63 -14.72 -16.46 1.58
CA HIS A 63 -14.94 -17.53 2.54
C HIS A 63 -13.76 -17.67 3.52
N LEU A 64 -14.03 -18.14 4.74
CA LEU A 64 -13.05 -18.19 5.83
C LEU A 64 -11.80 -19.02 5.53
N GLY A 65 -11.95 -20.09 4.73
CA GLY A 65 -10.84 -20.94 4.28
C GLY A 65 -10.00 -20.36 3.14
N SER A 66 -10.26 -19.12 2.70
CA SER A 66 -9.47 -18.49 1.65
C SER A 66 -8.03 -18.26 2.15
N PRO A 67 -7.01 -18.49 1.33
CA PRO A 67 -5.63 -18.13 1.66
C PRO A 67 -5.44 -16.62 1.87
N HIS A 68 -6.31 -15.77 1.29
CA HIS A 68 -6.27 -14.32 1.51
C HIS A 68 -6.74 -13.92 2.91
N ASN A 69 -7.43 -14.80 3.64
CA ASN A 69 -7.79 -14.51 5.02
C ASN A 69 -6.50 -14.36 5.84
N TYR A 70 -6.33 -13.23 6.53
CA TYR A 70 -5.13 -12.96 7.31
C TYR A 70 -4.92 -13.97 8.45
N LEU A 71 -5.98 -14.63 8.93
CA LEU A 71 -5.91 -15.72 9.91
C LEU A 71 -5.54 -17.08 9.29
N ASN A 72 -5.48 -17.16 7.95
CA ASN A 72 -5.22 -18.38 7.18
C ASN A 72 -4.08 -18.16 6.15
N GLY A 73 -3.03 -17.46 6.55
CA GLY A 73 -1.81 -17.27 5.75
C GLY A 73 -1.65 -15.89 5.13
N GLY A 74 -2.75 -15.19 4.81
CA GLY A 74 -2.71 -13.82 4.31
C GLY A 74 -2.02 -13.70 2.94
N ALA A 75 -2.62 -14.27 1.91
CA ALA A 75 -2.11 -14.17 0.55
C ALA A 75 -2.33 -12.77 -0.06
N ILE A 76 -1.43 -12.40 -0.97
CA ILE A 76 -1.50 -11.19 -1.81
C ILE A 76 -1.25 -11.63 -3.25
N ASP A 77 -2.14 -11.22 -4.15
CA ASP A 77 -1.98 -11.44 -5.59
C ASP A 77 -1.39 -10.18 -6.23
N PHE A 78 -0.42 -10.39 -7.12
CA PHE A 78 0.21 -9.33 -7.87
C PHE A 78 -0.17 -9.41 -9.34
N ALA A 79 -0.34 -8.26 -9.98
CA ALA A 79 -0.56 -8.13 -11.42
C ALA A 79 0.50 -7.21 -12.03
N PRO A 80 0.97 -7.48 -13.27
CA PRO A 80 2.04 -6.71 -13.87
C PRO A 80 1.77 -5.20 -13.97
N HIS A 81 0.51 -4.78 -14.15
CA HIS A 81 0.07 -3.38 -14.11
C HIS A 81 -1.40 -3.25 -13.65
N PRO A 82 -1.86 -2.02 -13.29
CA PRO A 82 -3.27 -1.77 -13.02
C PRO A 82 -4.17 -2.03 -14.23
N ASN A 83 -5.41 -2.43 -13.97
CA ASN A 83 -6.46 -2.64 -14.98
C ASN A 83 -6.14 -3.70 -16.05
N MET A 84 -5.23 -4.65 -15.74
CA MET A 84 -4.95 -5.79 -16.60
C MET A 84 -6.23 -6.54 -16.96
N GLN A 85 -6.43 -6.81 -18.25
CA GLN A 85 -7.58 -7.55 -18.74
C GLN A 85 -7.28 -9.04 -18.85
N LYS A 86 -8.30 -9.87 -18.64
CA LYS A 86 -8.16 -11.31 -18.85
C LYS A 86 -7.81 -11.60 -20.31
N GLY A 87 -6.68 -12.27 -20.53
CA GLY A 87 -6.18 -12.61 -21.87
C GLY A 87 -5.28 -11.56 -22.51
N GLU A 88 -4.96 -10.48 -21.79
CA GLU A 88 -3.95 -9.51 -22.20
C GLU A 88 -2.56 -10.16 -22.32
N ASP A 89 -1.81 -9.75 -23.34
CA ASP A 89 -0.43 -10.16 -23.51
C ASP A 89 0.47 -9.43 -22.50
N THR A 90 0.93 -10.17 -21.50
CA THR A 90 1.81 -9.67 -20.44
C THR A 90 3.28 -10.03 -20.67
N SER A 91 3.64 -10.59 -21.84
CA SER A 91 5.00 -11.07 -22.12
C SER A 91 6.08 -10.01 -21.90
N SER A 92 5.77 -8.74 -22.16
CA SER A 92 6.68 -7.59 -21.96
C SER A 92 6.78 -7.09 -20.51
N ALA A 93 5.87 -7.51 -19.64
CA ALA A 93 5.91 -7.17 -18.21
C ALA A 93 6.84 -8.10 -17.41
N TRP A 94 7.23 -9.23 -18.00
CA TRP A 94 8.23 -10.13 -17.46
C TRP A 94 9.61 -9.66 -17.90
N VAL A 95 10.38 -9.07 -16.98
CA VAL A 95 11.80 -8.86 -17.22
C VAL A 95 12.48 -10.20 -16.96
N THR A 96 13.11 -10.79 -17.99
CA THR A 96 13.87 -12.03 -17.82
C THR A 96 14.99 -11.80 -16.81
N ALA A 97 15.03 -12.64 -15.78
CA ALA A 97 16.20 -12.83 -14.95
C ALA A 97 17.35 -13.32 -15.84
N ALA A 98 18.29 -12.46 -16.21
CA ALA A 98 19.58 -12.97 -16.65
C ALA A 98 20.34 -13.41 -15.39
N ALA A 99 20.64 -14.71 -15.32
CA ALA A 99 21.39 -15.34 -14.23
C ALA A 99 22.90 -15.13 -14.40
#